data_AF-A0A2R3J2D8-F1
#
_entry.id   AF-A0A2R3J2D8-F1
#
_cell.length_a   1.000
_cell.length_b   1.000
_cell.length_c   1.000
_cell.angle_alpha   90.00
_cell.angle_beta   90.00
_cell.angle_gamma   90.00
#
_symmetry.space_group_name_H-M   'P 1'
#
loop_
_entity.id
_entity.type
_entity.pdbx_description
1 polymer ?
#
loop_
_entity_poly.entity_id
_entity_poly.type
_entity_poly.pdbx_seq_one_letter_code
_entity_poly.pdbx_strand_id
1 'polypeptide(L)'
;MGQFSVGVDNTTNQIVMDNGDTCNIRLSADSHHIDKVKWRAHGFSLDFLRRRRPSGLSFSFRSIDTDRDFTRHYLKSELACWGLEATIEPKSVLEDVLVAGGDCFGIDYKNLVHPTPGTAPGYLDMLGYIEAIESKVNKPFTFGSLNKSPQANGLDVTVKPSGDIYLYGIENQRLGNIHFDRVDWQRLVDHVRETPLTRALYTQPLTELLTRLDNTELLRSIIAKANNPYWLVKELAGHAGLLEQWDAA
;
A
#
# COMPACT_ATOMS: atom_id res chain seq x y z
N MET A 1 24.85 14.41 11.14
CA MET A 1 23.45 13.96 11.21
C MET A 1 23.13 12.68 10.41
N GLY A 2 24.06 12.11 9.62
CA GLY A 2 23.80 10.90 8.81
C GLY A 2 24.32 9.57 9.36
N GLN A 3 24.55 9.41 10.67
CA GLN A 3 25.10 8.15 11.21
C GLN A 3 24.01 7.13 11.59
N PHE A 4 22.85 7.58 12.08
CA PHE A 4 21.77 6.67 12.51
C PHE A 4 21.04 6.01 11.33
N SER A 5 20.73 6.75 10.26
CA SER A 5 20.02 6.19 9.10
C SER A 5 20.90 5.26 8.25
N VAL A 6 22.17 5.59 8.04
CA VAL A 6 23.13 4.72 7.34
C VAL A 6 23.30 3.37 8.06
N GLY A 7 23.25 3.36 9.40
CA GLY A 7 23.36 2.12 10.18
C GLY A 7 22.16 1.19 9.99
N VAL A 8 20.94 1.75 9.94
CA VAL A 8 19.70 0.96 9.77
C VAL A 8 19.63 0.36 8.37
N ASP A 9 19.93 1.14 7.33
CA ASP A 9 19.85 0.65 5.95
C ASP A 9 20.92 -0.41 5.66
N ASN A 10 22.14 -0.25 6.18
CA ASN A 10 23.20 -1.26 6.04
C ASN A 10 22.86 -2.57 6.77
N THR A 11 22.35 -2.47 8.00
CA THR A 11 21.95 -3.65 8.79
C THR A 11 20.79 -4.37 8.11
N THR A 12 19.80 -3.62 7.61
CA THR A 12 18.66 -4.18 6.87
C THR A 12 19.12 -4.87 5.59
N ASN A 13 20.01 -4.24 4.81
CA ASN A 13 20.58 -4.86 3.62
C ASN A 13 21.30 -6.17 3.95
N GLN A 14 22.10 -6.19 5.03
CA GLN A 14 22.80 -7.40 5.45
C GLN A 14 21.82 -8.52 5.83
N ILE A 15 20.83 -8.24 6.67
CA ILE A 15 19.81 -9.22 7.09
C ILE A 15 19.10 -9.81 5.88
N VAL A 16 18.66 -8.97 4.95
CA VAL A 16 17.92 -9.38 3.76
C VAL A 16 18.80 -10.25 2.86
N MET A 17 20.06 -9.85 2.64
CA MET A 17 21.00 -10.63 1.83
C MET A 17 21.36 -11.97 2.48
N ASP A 18 21.56 -12.01 3.79
CA ASP A 18 21.89 -13.25 4.53
C ASP A 18 20.77 -14.29 4.45
N ASN A 19 19.52 -13.85 4.29
CA ASN A 19 18.35 -14.71 4.11
C ASN A 19 18.02 -15.00 2.63
N GLY A 20 18.73 -14.40 1.67
CA GLY A 20 18.42 -14.52 0.25
C GLY A 20 17.14 -13.77 -0.18
N ASP A 21 16.71 -12.79 0.62
CA ASP A 21 15.51 -11.99 0.41
C ASP A 21 15.80 -10.71 -0.39
N THR A 22 14.74 -9.94 -0.67
CA THR A 22 14.84 -8.55 -1.12
C THR A 22 13.86 -7.67 -0.34
N CYS A 23 14.18 -6.38 -0.18
CA CYS A 23 13.32 -5.44 0.53
C CYS A 23 13.11 -4.16 -0.28
N ASN A 24 11.85 -3.73 -0.40
CA ASN A 24 11.52 -2.41 -0.94
C ASN A 24 11.16 -1.44 0.17
N ILE A 25 11.94 -0.37 0.31
CA ILE A 25 11.68 0.73 1.23
C ILE A 25 10.80 1.75 0.51
N ARG A 26 9.53 1.85 0.93
CA ARG A 26 8.55 2.75 0.32
C ARG A 26 8.39 4.03 1.15
N LEU A 27 8.69 5.18 0.55
CA LEU A 27 8.66 6.49 1.20
C LEU A 27 7.38 7.26 0.86
N SER A 28 6.68 7.76 1.88
CA SER A 28 5.50 8.62 1.69
C SER A 28 5.90 10.01 1.17
N ALA A 29 5.34 10.47 0.06
CA ALA A 29 5.68 11.73 -0.61
C ALA A 29 4.47 12.65 -0.85
N ASP A 30 3.39 12.43 -0.09
CA ASP A 30 2.16 13.21 -0.18
C ASP A 30 2.15 14.45 0.73
N SER A 31 1.25 15.38 0.40
CA SER A 31 1.09 16.66 1.10
C SER A 31 0.70 16.47 2.58
N HIS A 32 -0.03 15.41 2.91
CA HIS A 32 -0.55 15.15 4.25
C HIS A 32 0.50 14.62 5.22
N HIS A 33 1.51 13.92 4.71
CA HIS A 33 2.59 13.36 5.51
C HIS A 33 3.81 14.26 5.56
N ILE A 34 4.11 15.00 4.50
CA ILE A 34 5.45 15.58 4.39
C ILE A 34 5.76 16.62 5.46
N ASP A 35 4.78 17.43 5.84
CA ASP A 35 4.93 18.41 6.92
C ASP A 35 5.19 17.74 8.29
N LYS A 36 4.83 16.47 8.43
CA LYS A 36 5.05 15.66 9.64
C LYS A 36 6.40 14.94 9.60
N VAL A 37 7.07 14.87 8.44
CA VAL A 37 8.38 14.23 8.29
C VAL A 37 9.46 15.17 8.83
N LYS A 38 9.78 15.00 10.12
CA LYS A 38 10.75 15.85 10.84
C LYS A 38 12.16 15.89 10.22
N TRP A 39 12.57 14.85 9.50
CA TRP A 39 13.97 14.64 9.12
C TRP A 39 14.25 14.64 7.61
N ARG A 40 13.30 15.06 6.76
CA ARG A 40 13.42 15.11 5.27
C ARG A 40 14.21 13.94 4.69
N ALA A 41 13.75 12.73 4.99
CA ALA A 41 14.50 11.51 4.74
C ALA A 41 14.65 11.17 3.24
N HIS A 42 13.87 11.78 2.35
CA HIS A 42 13.81 11.46 0.92
C HIS A 42 15.12 11.75 0.20
N GLY A 43 15.63 12.98 0.30
CA GLY A 43 16.90 13.35 -0.32
C GLY A 43 18.08 12.53 0.23
N PHE A 44 18.11 12.27 1.54
CA PHE A 44 19.10 11.39 2.16
C PHE A 44 19.02 9.95 1.63
N SER A 45 17.81 9.37 1.56
CA SER A 45 17.60 7.98 1.13
C SER A 45 18.05 7.77 -0.31
N LEU A 46 17.79 8.75 -1.18
CA LEU A 46 18.22 8.73 -2.56
C LEU A 46 19.73 8.91 -2.71
N ASP A 47 20.34 9.80 -1.91
CA ASP A 47 21.80 9.93 -1.89
C ASP A 47 22.48 8.64 -1.39
N PHE A 48 21.91 7.99 -0.36
CA PHE A 48 22.36 6.69 0.13
C PHE A 48 22.32 5.64 -0.97
N LEU A 49 21.19 5.48 -1.66
CA LEU A 49 21.05 4.55 -2.78
C LEU A 49 22.10 4.79 -3.87
N ARG A 50 22.24 6.04 -4.31
CA ARG A 50 23.17 6.40 -5.37
C ARG A 50 24.61 6.07 -4.99
N ARG A 51 25.01 6.37 -3.75
CA ARG A 51 26.40 6.20 -3.28
C ARG A 51 26.73 4.77 -2.85
N ARG A 52 25.77 4.04 -2.28
CA ARG A 52 25.99 2.73 -1.65
C ARG A 52 25.53 1.56 -2.49
N ARG A 53 24.53 1.75 -3.35
CA ARG A 53 23.95 0.72 -4.23
C ARG A 53 23.75 -0.63 -3.52
N PRO A 54 22.96 -0.67 -2.44
CA PRO A 54 22.66 -1.91 -1.74
C PRO A 54 21.99 -2.91 -2.70
N SER A 55 22.48 -4.15 -2.74
CA SER A 55 21.95 -5.18 -3.64
C SER A 55 20.64 -5.79 -3.16
N GLY A 56 20.39 -5.79 -1.85
CA GLY A 56 19.17 -6.36 -1.25
C GLY A 56 18.04 -5.35 -1.08
N LEU A 57 18.31 -4.05 -1.26
CA LEU A 57 17.34 -2.98 -1.04
C LEU A 57 16.97 -2.26 -2.34
N SER A 58 15.69 -1.97 -2.50
CA SER A 58 15.15 -1.08 -3.52
C SER A 58 14.30 0.01 -2.84
N PHE A 59 14.04 1.11 -3.54
CA PHE A 59 13.21 2.19 -3.00
C PHE A 59 12.09 2.54 -3.97
N SER A 60 10.97 2.96 -3.39
CA SER A 60 9.83 3.49 -4.13
C SER A 60 9.19 4.63 -3.35
N PHE A 61 8.30 5.36 -3.99
CA PHE A 61 7.50 6.41 -3.38
C PHE A 61 6.02 6.02 -3.37
N ARG A 62 5.29 6.58 -2.41
CA ARG A 62 3.84 6.47 -2.35
C ARG A 62 3.23 7.82 -2.01
N SER A 63 2.15 8.18 -2.67
CA SER A 63 1.19 9.17 -2.17
C SER A 63 -0.07 8.47 -1.69
N ILE A 64 -0.59 8.88 -0.54
CA ILE A 64 -1.90 8.43 -0.05
C ILE A 64 -3.07 9.28 -0.57
N ASP A 65 -2.79 10.34 -1.32
CA ASP A 65 -3.77 11.23 -1.92
C ASP A 65 -3.63 11.26 -3.45
N THR A 66 -4.56 11.98 -4.09
CA THR A 66 -4.60 12.11 -5.55
C THR A 66 -3.87 13.35 -6.06
N ASP A 67 -3.16 14.09 -5.21
CA ASP A 67 -2.41 15.29 -5.62
C ASP A 67 -1.06 14.90 -6.23
N ARG A 68 -1.15 14.50 -7.50
CA ARG A 68 0.02 14.10 -8.30
C ARG A 68 0.95 15.26 -8.56
N ASP A 69 0.41 16.45 -8.78
CA ASP A 69 1.21 17.63 -9.12
C ASP A 69 2.06 18.07 -7.93
N PHE A 70 1.49 18.07 -6.73
CA PHE A 70 2.25 18.23 -5.49
C PHE A 70 3.36 17.19 -5.40
N THR A 71 3.01 15.90 -5.49
CA THR A 71 3.98 14.79 -5.32
C THR A 71 5.13 14.93 -6.31
N ARG A 72 4.82 15.24 -7.58
CA ARG A 72 5.81 15.42 -8.65
C ARG A 72 6.74 16.59 -8.38
N HIS A 73 6.16 17.74 -8.03
CA HIS A 73 6.92 18.95 -7.74
C HIS A 73 7.83 18.74 -6.53
N TYR A 74 7.27 18.19 -5.45
CA TYR A 74 7.99 17.89 -4.23
C TYR A 74 9.20 17.01 -4.47
N LEU A 75 9.02 15.83 -5.09
CA LEU A 75 10.13 14.92 -5.36
C LEU A 75 11.21 15.57 -6.23
N LYS A 76 10.85 16.24 -7.33
CA LYS A 76 11.83 16.94 -8.18
C LYS A 76 12.60 18.02 -7.40
N SER A 77 11.91 18.78 -6.55
CA SER A 77 12.54 19.83 -5.74
C SER A 77 13.52 19.26 -4.72
N GLU A 78 13.18 18.15 -4.06
CA GLU A 78 14.08 17.48 -3.12
C GLU A 78 15.33 16.99 -3.82
N LEU A 79 15.22 16.35 -4.99
CA LEU A 79 16.40 15.89 -5.73
C LEU A 79 17.28 17.05 -6.20
N ALA A 80 16.67 18.15 -6.65
CA ALA A 80 17.40 19.35 -7.07
C ALA A 80 18.24 19.94 -5.91
N CYS A 81 17.73 19.92 -4.67
CA CYS A 81 18.50 20.33 -3.48
C CYS A 81 19.77 19.50 -3.24
N TRP A 82 19.85 18.30 -3.81
CA TRP A 82 21.02 17.40 -3.75
C TRP A 82 21.85 17.41 -5.04
N GLY A 83 21.59 18.36 -5.95
CA GLY A 83 22.26 18.47 -7.25
C GLY A 83 21.92 17.31 -8.19
N LEU A 84 20.77 16.67 -8.00
CA LEU A 84 20.28 15.59 -8.85
C LEU A 84 19.19 16.12 -9.78
N GLU A 85 19.44 16.04 -11.08
CA GLU A 85 18.41 16.24 -12.07
C GLU A 85 17.48 15.02 -12.13
N ALA A 86 16.19 15.29 -12.21
CA ALA A 86 15.18 14.25 -12.22
C ALA A 86 14.00 14.61 -13.12
N THR A 87 13.48 13.60 -13.80
CA THR A 87 12.24 13.66 -14.58
C THR A 87 11.21 12.70 -13.98
N ILE A 88 9.94 12.98 -14.23
CA ILE A 88 8.86 12.06 -13.85
C ILE A 88 8.07 11.72 -15.10
N GLU A 89 7.96 10.43 -15.37
CA GLU A 89 7.20 9.88 -16.48
C GLU A 89 5.87 9.32 -15.97
N PRO A 90 4.73 9.80 -16.48
CA PRO A 90 3.44 9.17 -16.19
C PRO A 90 3.41 7.74 -16.74
N LYS A 91 2.92 6.77 -15.96
CA LYS A 91 2.72 5.38 -16.41
C LYS A 91 1.25 4.99 -16.45
N SER A 92 0.48 5.36 -15.44
CA SER A 92 -0.97 5.12 -15.39
C SER A 92 -1.66 6.18 -14.54
N VAL A 93 -2.95 6.00 -14.28
CA VAL A 93 -3.69 6.84 -13.33
C VAL A 93 -3.23 6.62 -11.88
N LEU A 94 -2.61 5.46 -11.57
CA LEU A 94 -2.11 5.12 -10.24
C LEU A 94 -0.59 5.10 -10.12
N GLU A 95 0.14 5.36 -11.22
CA GLU A 95 1.59 5.20 -11.25
C GLU A 95 2.29 6.28 -12.06
N ASP A 96 3.37 6.78 -11.47
CA ASP A 96 4.43 7.50 -12.17
C ASP A 96 5.78 6.81 -11.93
N VAL A 97 6.80 7.19 -12.69
CA VAL A 97 8.20 6.77 -12.46
C VAL A 97 9.07 8.01 -12.37
N LEU A 98 9.78 8.15 -11.25
CA LEU A 98 10.86 9.12 -11.09
C LEU A 98 12.14 8.53 -11.70
N VAL A 99 12.75 9.26 -12.63
CA VAL A 99 14.03 8.91 -13.24
C VAL A 99 15.08 9.91 -12.77
N ALA A 100 16.16 9.44 -12.15
CA ALA A 100 17.24 10.27 -11.66
C ALA A 100 18.57 9.52 -11.67
N GLY A 101 19.63 10.13 -12.22
CA GLY A 101 20.98 9.55 -12.18
C GLY A 101 21.13 8.19 -12.88
N GLY A 102 20.24 7.85 -13.81
CA GLY A 102 20.18 6.55 -14.50
C GLY A 102 19.36 5.48 -13.77
N ASP A 103 18.83 5.79 -12.59
CA ASP A 103 17.97 4.90 -11.80
C ASP A 103 16.49 5.28 -11.95
N CYS A 104 15.61 4.30 -11.76
CA CYS A 104 14.16 4.45 -11.85
C CYS A 104 13.49 4.08 -10.51
N PHE A 105 12.62 4.95 -10.01
CA PHE A 105 11.87 4.76 -8.77
C PHE A 105 10.38 4.87 -9.04
N GLY A 106 9.62 3.81 -8.74
CA GLY A 106 8.17 3.82 -8.88
C GLY A 106 7.51 4.78 -7.89
N ILE A 107 6.47 5.48 -8.32
CA ILE A 107 5.60 6.30 -7.47
C ILE A 107 4.19 5.71 -7.55
N ASP A 108 3.69 5.19 -6.43
CA ASP A 108 2.33 4.67 -6.31
C ASP A 108 1.37 5.74 -5.77
N TYR A 109 0.26 5.98 -6.44
CA TYR A 109 -0.83 6.81 -5.94
C TYR A 109 -1.94 5.93 -5.37
N LYS A 110 -2.44 6.29 -4.18
CA LYS A 110 -3.66 5.72 -3.62
C LYS A 110 -4.83 6.64 -3.89
N ASN A 111 -6.01 6.04 -3.98
CA ASN A 111 -7.23 6.82 -4.09
C ASN A 111 -7.59 7.50 -2.78
N LEU A 112 -8.32 8.60 -2.86
CA LEU A 112 -8.77 9.34 -1.69
C LEU A 112 -9.79 8.55 -0.89
N VAL A 113 -9.54 8.44 0.41
CA VAL A 113 -10.43 7.83 1.40
C VAL A 113 -11.31 8.92 1.99
N HIS A 114 -12.61 8.66 2.15
CA HIS A 114 -13.58 9.63 2.72
C HIS A 114 -13.62 10.98 1.99
N PRO A 115 -13.92 10.99 0.67
CA PRO A 115 -14.12 12.25 -0.05
C PRO A 115 -15.26 13.04 0.59
N THR A 116 -15.02 14.32 0.91
CA THR A 116 -16.02 15.25 1.44
C THR A 116 -16.54 16.18 0.33
N PRO A 117 -17.72 16.81 0.51
CA PRO A 117 -18.15 17.88 -0.39
C PRO A 117 -17.06 18.94 -0.55
N GLY A 118 -16.74 19.31 -1.80
CA GLY A 118 -15.67 20.26 -2.11
C GLY A 118 -14.27 19.66 -2.27
N THR A 119 -14.12 18.34 -2.13
CA THR A 119 -12.89 17.63 -2.54
C THR A 119 -12.58 17.96 -4.00
N ALA A 120 -11.31 18.30 -4.28
CA ALA A 120 -10.86 18.59 -5.63
C ALA A 120 -11.15 17.42 -6.60
N PRO A 121 -11.51 17.71 -7.86
CA PRO A 121 -11.72 16.67 -8.87
C PRO A 121 -10.40 15.93 -9.15
N GLY A 122 -10.51 14.67 -9.60
CA GLY A 122 -9.35 13.85 -9.99
C GLY A 122 -9.16 12.57 -9.18
N TYR A 123 -9.93 12.37 -8.10
CA TYR A 123 -10.04 11.06 -7.47
C TYR A 123 -10.96 10.14 -8.27
N LEU A 124 -10.72 8.83 -8.15
CA LEU A 124 -11.55 7.81 -8.76
C LEU A 124 -12.68 7.44 -7.79
N ASP A 125 -13.86 7.07 -8.30
CA ASP A 125 -14.81 6.37 -7.45
C ASP A 125 -14.31 4.95 -7.12
N MET A 126 -15.01 4.22 -6.25
CA MET A 126 -14.60 2.87 -5.83
C MET A 126 -14.38 1.93 -7.03
N LEU A 127 -15.27 1.95 -8.02
CA LEU A 127 -15.22 1.03 -9.16
C LEU A 127 -14.09 1.41 -10.11
N GLY A 128 -13.94 2.69 -10.43
CA GLY A 128 -12.84 3.21 -11.22
C GLY A 128 -11.49 2.98 -10.54
N TYR A 129 -11.43 3.02 -9.20
CA TYR A 129 -10.21 2.68 -8.48
C TYR A 129 -9.88 1.20 -8.56
N ILE A 130 -10.88 0.32 -8.44
CA ILE A 130 -10.69 -1.13 -8.63
C ILE A 130 -10.20 -1.41 -10.06
N GLU A 131 -10.86 -0.87 -11.08
CA GLU A 131 -10.47 -1.03 -12.49
C GLU A 131 -9.03 -0.56 -12.74
N ALA A 132 -8.66 0.59 -12.16
CA ALA A 132 -7.29 1.10 -12.26
C ALA A 132 -6.25 0.18 -11.59
N ILE A 133 -6.59 -0.45 -10.46
CA ILE A 133 -5.73 -1.46 -9.84
C ILE A 133 -5.62 -2.69 -10.75
N GLU A 134 -6.74 -3.21 -11.24
CA GLU A 134 -6.81 -4.39 -12.09
C GLU A 134 -6.02 -4.21 -13.39
N SER A 135 -6.10 -3.03 -14.01
CA SER A 135 -5.28 -2.66 -15.17
C SER A 135 -3.78 -2.69 -14.85
N LYS A 136 -3.38 -2.15 -13.70
CA LYS A 136 -1.98 -2.15 -13.23
C LYS A 136 -1.43 -3.55 -12.95
N VAL A 137 -2.23 -4.43 -12.34
CA VAL A 137 -1.80 -5.79 -11.95
C VAL A 137 -2.11 -6.84 -13.00
N ASN A 138 -2.91 -6.50 -14.00
CA ASN A 138 -3.38 -7.34 -15.10
C ASN A 138 -4.14 -8.61 -14.62
N LYS A 139 -5.02 -8.45 -13.62
CA LYS A 139 -5.90 -9.50 -13.09
C LYS A 139 -7.00 -8.87 -12.19
N PRO A 140 -8.10 -9.59 -11.91
CA PRO A 140 -9.13 -9.10 -11.00
C PRO A 140 -8.60 -8.77 -9.60
N PHE A 141 -9.18 -7.76 -8.96
CA PHE A 141 -8.77 -7.31 -7.65
C PHE A 141 -9.32 -8.21 -6.55
N THR A 142 -8.40 -8.87 -5.84
CA THR A 142 -8.65 -9.48 -4.52
C THR A 142 -7.74 -8.82 -3.49
N PHE A 143 -8.05 -9.01 -2.20
CA PHE A 143 -7.21 -8.47 -1.13
C PHE A 143 -5.87 -9.21 -1.01
N GLY A 144 -4.91 -8.57 -0.33
CA GLY A 144 -3.57 -9.10 -0.11
C GLY A 144 -2.47 -8.32 -0.83
N SER A 145 -1.29 -8.93 -0.91
CA SER A 145 -0.14 -8.36 -1.61
C SER A 145 -0.39 -8.42 -3.10
N LEU A 146 -0.56 -7.24 -3.71
CA LEU A 146 -0.92 -7.05 -5.11
C LEU A 146 0.25 -7.38 -6.06
N ASN A 147 0.40 -8.66 -6.37
CA ASN A 147 1.39 -9.15 -7.33
C ASN A 147 0.88 -8.99 -8.76
N LYS A 148 1.78 -8.76 -9.73
CA LYS A 148 1.40 -8.74 -11.15
C LYS A 148 1.11 -10.15 -11.66
N SER A 149 0.14 -10.27 -12.57
CA SER A 149 -0.15 -11.50 -13.30
C SER A 149 1.11 -12.04 -14.01
N PRO A 150 1.36 -13.36 -14.03
CA PRO A 150 0.46 -14.45 -13.60
C PRO A 150 0.57 -14.85 -12.12
N GLN A 151 1.35 -14.11 -11.30
CA GLN A 151 1.51 -14.47 -9.89
C GLN A 151 0.21 -14.23 -9.12
N ALA A 152 -0.16 -15.17 -8.24
CA ALA A 152 -1.25 -14.97 -7.30
C ALA A 152 -0.91 -13.87 -6.28
N ASN A 153 -1.93 -13.25 -5.68
CA ASN A 153 -1.70 -12.36 -4.54
C ASN A 153 -1.09 -13.15 -3.38
N GLY A 154 -0.14 -12.54 -2.69
CA GLY A 154 0.40 -13.06 -1.43
C GLY A 154 -0.40 -12.56 -0.23
N LEU A 155 -0.06 -13.02 0.98
CA LEU A 155 -0.56 -12.39 2.20
C LEU A 155 0.07 -11.00 2.36
N ASP A 156 -0.72 -10.05 2.80
CA ASP A 156 -0.23 -8.73 3.23
C ASP A 156 -0.42 -8.61 4.75
N VAL A 157 0.69 -8.44 5.46
CA VAL A 157 0.74 -8.53 6.93
C VAL A 157 1.24 -7.20 7.49
N THR A 158 0.48 -6.65 8.42
CA THR A 158 0.87 -5.46 9.18
C THR A 158 1.38 -5.85 10.55
N VAL A 159 2.61 -5.46 10.85
CA VAL A 159 3.14 -5.46 12.22
C VAL A 159 3.06 -4.02 12.75
N LYS A 160 2.31 -3.80 13.82
CA LYS A 160 2.19 -2.50 14.50
C LYS A 160 3.44 -2.23 15.36
N PRO A 161 3.71 -0.99 15.76
CA PRO A 161 4.80 -0.68 16.70
C PRO A 161 4.72 -1.42 18.05
N SER A 162 3.52 -1.85 18.45
CA SER A 162 3.28 -2.70 19.62
C SER A 162 3.71 -4.16 19.43
N GLY A 163 4.12 -4.54 18.22
CA GLY A 163 4.39 -5.92 17.80
C GLY A 163 3.16 -6.67 17.30
N ASP A 164 1.95 -6.11 17.44
CA ASP A 164 0.71 -6.79 17.05
C ASP A 164 0.62 -7.00 15.54
N ILE A 165 0.16 -8.18 15.14
CA ILE A 165 0.10 -8.67 13.77
C ILE A 165 -1.36 -8.70 13.29
N TYR A 166 -1.60 -8.19 12.10
CA TYR A 166 -2.90 -8.17 11.42
C TYR A 166 -2.73 -8.49 9.93
N LEU A 167 -3.78 -9.00 9.28
CA LEU A 167 -3.83 -8.99 7.81
C LEU A 167 -4.24 -7.60 7.34
N TYR A 168 -3.46 -7.03 6.44
CA TYR A 168 -3.56 -5.62 6.06
C TYR A 168 -4.95 -5.29 5.50
N GLY A 169 -5.67 -4.44 6.23
CA GLY A 169 -6.92 -3.80 5.80
C GLY A 169 -8.11 -4.74 5.59
N ILE A 170 -8.02 -5.99 6.04
CA ILE A 170 -9.14 -6.95 6.02
C ILE A 170 -9.50 -7.48 7.41
N GLU A 171 -8.53 -7.53 8.32
CA GLU A 171 -8.71 -8.16 9.63
C GLU A 171 -8.68 -7.10 10.73
N ASN A 172 -9.74 -7.07 11.53
CA ASN A 172 -9.83 -6.21 12.72
C ASN A 172 -9.39 -6.96 13.99
N GLN A 173 -9.24 -8.28 13.93
CA GLN A 173 -8.76 -9.11 15.02
C GLN A 173 -7.24 -9.28 14.97
N ARG A 174 -6.61 -9.24 16.15
CA ARG A 174 -5.16 -9.47 16.28
C ARG A 174 -4.84 -10.94 16.05
N LEU A 175 -3.89 -11.24 15.17
CA LEU A 175 -3.44 -12.59 14.83
C LEU A 175 -2.28 -13.10 15.70
N GLY A 176 -1.52 -12.19 16.30
CA GLY A 176 -0.42 -12.48 17.21
C GLY A 176 0.37 -11.22 17.55
N ASN A 177 1.46 -11.38 18.29
CA ASN A 177 2.40 -10.31 18.60
C ASN A 177 3.85 -10.81 18.50
N ILE A 178 4.67 -10.18 17.66
CA ILE A 178 6.06 -10.63 17.40
C ILE A 178 6.99 -10.60 18.63
N HIS A 179 6.61 -9.90 19.70
CA HIS A 179 7.42 -9.83 20.92
C HIS A 179 7.16 -11.00 21.87
N PHE A 180 5.99 -11.64 21.78
CA PHE A 180 5.52 -12.64 22.75
C PHE A 180 5.16 -13.98 22.11
N ASP A 181 4.76 -13.97 20.84
CA ASP A 181 4.28 -15.13 20.12
C ASP A 181 5.31 -15.58 19.07
N ARG A 182 5.35 -16.90 18.85
CA ARG A 182 5.95 -17.45 17.64
C ARG A 182 4.91 -17.46 16.54
N VAL A 183 5.09 -16.61 15.54
CA VAL A 183 4.22 -16.53 14.36
C VAL A 183 5.02 -17.01 13.17
N ASP A 184 4.54 -18.07 12.53
CA ASP A 184 5.08 -18.58 11.28
C ASP A 184 4.11 -18.34 10.13
N TRP A 185 4.64 -18.44 8.91
CA TRP A 185 3.87 -18.19 7.70
C TRP A 185 2.74 -19.19 7.48
N GLN A 186 2.96 -20.46 7.86
CA GLN A 186 1.98 -21.53 7.67
C GLN A 186 0.72 -21.26 8.49
N ARG A 187 0.88 -20.84 9.74
CA ARG A 187 -0.23 -20.45 10.62
C ARG A 187 -1.06 -19.31 10.06
N LEU A 188 -0.44 -18.33 9.40
CA LEU A 188 -1.16 -17.24 8.74
C LEU A 188 -1.93 -17.73 7.51
N VAL A 189 -1.33 -18.63 6.72
CA VAL A 189 -1.99 -19.27 5.58
C VAL A 189 -3.19 -20.11 6.03
N ASP A 190 -3.05 -20.89 7.09
CA ASP A 190 -4.12 -21.73 7.63
C ASP A 190 -5.26 -20.86 8.16
N HIS A 191 -4.96 -19.76 8.88
CA HIS A 191 -5.97 -18.78 9.31
C HIS A 191 -6.79 -18.25 8.12
N VAL A 192 -6.14 -17.87 7.02
CA VAL A 192 -6.84 -17.40 5.80
C VAL A 192 -7.70 -18.51 5.18
N ARG A 193 -7.26 -19.76 5.21
CA ARG A 193 -8.01 -20.89 4.62
C ARG A 193 -9.22 -21.28 5.45
N GLU A 194 -9.08 -21.21 6.78
CA GLU A 194 -10.07 -21.69 7.74
C GLU A 194 -11.11 -20.62 8.11
N THR A 195 -10.81 -19.34 7.90
CA THR A 195 -11.74 -18.23 8.16
C THR A 195 -12.51 -17.87 6.88
N PRO A 196 -13.83 -18.16 6.76
CA PRO A 196 -14.59 -18.01 5.51
C PRO A 196 -14.54 -16.60 4.91
N LEU A 197 -14.77 -15.56 5.73
CA LEU A 197 -14.67 -14.16 5.30
C LEU A 197 -13.31 -13.84 4.68
N THR A 198 -12.25 -14.15 5.42
CA THR A 198 -10.88 -13.85 5.02
C THR A 198 -10.52 -14.62 3.74
N ARG A 199 -10.94 -15.88 3.64
CA ARG A 199 -10.78 -16.68 2.43
C ARG A 199 -11.49 -16.02 1.24
N ALA A 200 -12.73 -15.59 1.39
CA ALA A 200 -13.50 -14.93 0.34
C ALA A 200 -12.79 -13.66 -0.14
N LEU A 201 -12.33 -12.80 0.78
CA LEU A 201 -11.61 -11.57 0.45
C LEU A 201 -10.29 -11.81 -0.31
N TYR A 202 -9.57 -12.89 -0.03
CA TYR A 202 -8.33 -13.22 -0.74
C TYR A 202 -8.55 -13.89 -2.10
N THR A 203 -9.65 -14.62 -2.27
CA THR A 203 -9.84 -15.53 -3.41
C THR A 203 -10.88 -15.07 -4.42
N GLN A 204 -11.77 -14.14 -4.06
CA GLN A 204 -12.88 -13.72 -4.90
C GLN A 204 -12.73 -12.24 -5.29
N PRO A 205 -13.00 -11.87 -6.56
CA PRO A 205 -12.95 -10.48 -6.98
C PRO A 205 -13.88 -9.61 -6.13
N LEU A 206 -13.40 -8.45 -5.67
CA LEU A 206 -14.21 -7.56 -4.83
C LEU A 206 -15.49 -7.10 -5.54
N THR A 207 -15.43 -6.90 -6.86
CA THR A 207 -16.62 -6.54 -7.67
C THR A 207 -17.70 -7.62 -7.60
N GLU A 208 -17.33 -8.90 -7.58
CA GLU A 208 -18.27 -10.01 -7.40
C GLU A 208 -18.80 -10.11 -5.97
N LEU A 209 -17.98 -9.80 -4.97
CA LEU A 209 -18.45 -9.75 -3.57
C LEU A 209 -19.47 -8.61 -3.38
N LEU A 210 -19.24 -7.46 -4.01
CA LEU A 210 -20.13 -6.31 -3.94
C LEU A 210 -21.51 -6.59 -4.57
N THR A 211 -21.60 -7.39 -5.63
CA THR A 211 -22.89 -7.70 -6.28
C THR A 211 -23.78 -8.62 -5.44
N ARG A 212 -23.22 -9.32 -4.44
CA ARG A 212 -23.96 -10.20 -3.52
C ARG A 212 -24.65 -9.45 -2.40
N LEU A 213 -24.17 -8.26 -2.07
CA LEU A 213 -24.78 -7.45 -1.03
C LEU A 213 -26.08 -6.85 -1.55
N ASP A 214 -27.11 -6.84 -0.68
CA ASP A 214 -28.35 -6.14 -1.00
C ASP A 214 -28.06 -4.68 -1.35
N ASN A 215 -28.52 -4.26 -2.52
CA ASN A 215 -28.27 -2.93 -3.09
C ASN A 215 -29.13 -1.86 -2.40
N THR A 216 -28.91 -1.69 -1.11
CA THR A 216 -29.58 -0.73 -0.23
C THR A 216 -28.96 0.66 -0.37
N GLU A 217 -29.73 1.69 -0.03
CA GLU A 217 -29.24 3.07 0.07
C GLU A 217 -28.07 3.16 1.07
N LEU A 218 -28.13 2.39 2.16
CA LEU A 218 -27.06 2.27 3.15
C LEU A 218 -25.75 1.78 2.51
N LEU A 219 -25.78 0.68 1.75
CA LEU A 219 -24.59 0.14 1.10
C LEU A 219 -23.96 1.15 0.13
N ARG A 220 -24.79 1.81 -0.69
CA ARG A 220 -24.30 2.85 -1.62
C ARG A 220 -23.64 4.00 -0.86
N SER A 221 -24.22 4.41 0.26
CA SER A 221 -23.65 5.43 1.14
C SER A 221 -22.30 5.01 1.72
N ILE A 222 -22.18 3.76 2.20
CA ILE A 222 -20.92 3.20 2.72
C ILE A 222 -19.85 3.16 1.63
N ILE A 223 -20.17 2.66 0.43
CA ILE A 223 -19.22 2.58 -0.69
C ILE A 223 -18.73 3.97 -1.09
N ALA A 224 -19.64 4.92 -1.27
CA ALA A 224 -19.30 6.30 -1.63
C ALA A 224 -18.47 6.99 -0.54
N LYS A 225 -18.78 6.75 0.73
CA LYS A 225 -18.03 7.29 1.86
C LYS A 225 -16.65 6.64 1.99
N ALA A 226 -16.51 5.33 1.85
CA ALA A 226 -15.23 4.66 2.03
C ALA A 226 -14.25 4.99 0.88
N ASN A 227 -14.73 4.89 -0.36
CA ASN A 227 -14.00 5.16 -1.60
C ASN A 227 -12.62 4.46 -1.74
N ASN A 228 -12.40 3.39 -0.98
CA ASN A 228 -11.20 2.57 -0.99
C ASN A 228 -11.52 1.14 -0.51
N PRO A 229 -11.07 0.08 -1.21
CA PRO A 229 -11.37 -1.31 -0.86
C PRO A 229 -11.04 -1.70 0.58
N TYR A 230 -9.89 -1.28 1.09
CA TYR A 230 -9.44 -1.64 2.44
C TYR A 230 -10.21 -0.89 3.53
N TRP A 231 -10.69 0.32 3.22
CA TRP A 231 -11.57 1.06 4.14
C TRP A 231 -13.01 0.56 4.07
N LEU A 232 -13.45 0.08 2.91
CA LEU A 232 -14.77 -0.50 2.75
C LEU A 232 -14.99 -1.66 3.72
N VAL A 233 -14.03 -2.60 3.81
CA VAL A 233 -14.13 -3.73 4.77
C VAL A 233 -14.28 -3.25 6.20
N LYS A 234 -13.54 -2.20 6.60
CA LYS A 234 -13.65 -1.61 7.95
C LYS A 234 -14.99 -0.96 8.21
N GLU A 235 -15.52 -0.21 7.24
CA GLU A 235 -16.83 0.42 7.37
C GLU A 235 -17.92 -0.66 7.44
N LEU A 236 -17.87 -1.67 6.58
CA LEU A 236 -18.82 -2.80 6.59
C LEU A 236 -18.81 -3.55 7.92
N ALA A 237 -17.63 -3.72 8.55
CA ALA A 237 -17.52 -4.32 9.89
C ALA A 237 -18.25 -3.54 10.99
N GLY A 238 -18.52 -2.25 10.78
CA GLY A 238 -19.30 -1.42 11.70
C GLY A 238 -20.82 -1.61 11.58
N HIS A 239 -21.29 -2.38 10.59
CA HIS A 239 -22.70 -2.59 10.32
C HIS A 239 -23.05 -4.08 10.40
N ALA A 240 -23.93 -4.43 11.34
CA ALA A 240 -24.32 -5.81 11.59
C ALA A 240 -24.93 -6.48 10.35
N GLY A 241 -24.46 -7.69 10.01
CA GLY A 241 -25.01 -8.52 8.95
C GLY A 241 -24.51 -8.22 7.53
N LEU A 242 -23.65 -7.21 7.32
CA LEU A 242 -23.14 -6.90 5.98
C LEU A 242 -21.93 -7.77 5.59
N LEU A 243 -20.97 -8.00 6.49
CA LEU A 243 -19.82 -8.84 6.18
C LEU A 243 -20.19 -10.33 6.19
N GLU A 244 -21.15 -10.73 7.00
CA GLU A 244 -21.62 -12.11 7.11
C GLU A 244 -22.25 -12.62 5.80
N GLN A 245 -22.71 -11.71 4.92
CA GLN A 245 -23.16 -12.06 3.57
C GLN A 245 -22.02 -12.54 2.66
N TRP A 246 -20.76 -12.26 3.02
CA TRP A 246 -19.57 -12.78 2.35
C TRP A 246 -19.04 -14.09 2.97
N ASP A 247 -19.51 -14.49 4.16
CA ASP A 247 -19.08 -15.72 4.85
C ASP A 247 -19.58 -16.99 4.16
N ALA A 248 -20.70 -16.91 3.43
CA ALA A 248 -21.35 -18.05 2.78
C ALA A 248 -20.62 -18.53 1.50
N ALA A 249 -19.34 -18.17 1.32
CA ALA A 249 -18.60 -18.29 0.07
C ALA A 249 -17.37 -19.22 0.12
#